data_AF-A0A259IC98-F1
#
_entry.id   AF-A0A259IC98-F1
#
_cell.length_a   1.000
_cell.length_b   1.000
_cell.length_c   1.000
_cell.angle_alpha   90.00
_cell.angle_beta   90.00
_cell.angle_gamma   90.00
#
_symmetry.space_group_name_H-M   'P 1'
#
loop_
_entity.id
_entity.type
_entity.pdbx_description
1 polymer ?
#
loop_
_entity_poly.entity_id
_entity_poly.type
_entity_poly.pdbx_seq_one_letter_code
_entity_poly.pdbx_strand_id
1 'polypeptide(L)' 'METPEDDHVLSRPQRRLLRRIYNGRTVPIMVDGAAFLTFRQASQYLQSLSPEARDAAYAAMKDQGR' A
#
# COMPACT_ATOMS: atom_id res chain seq x y z
N MET A 1 24.55 -6.18 -1.98
CA MET A 1 23.47 -7.19 -2.07
C MET A 1 22.20 -6.39 -2.30
N GLU A 2 21.93 -6.03 -3.56
CA GLU A 2 20.69 -5.35 -3.96
C GLU A 2 19.67 -6.45 -4.25
N THR A 3 18.60 -6.52 -3.47
CA THR A 3 17.45 -7.40 -3.76
C THR A 3 16.63 -6.77 -4.88
N PRO A 4 16.59 -7.35 -6.10
CA PRO A 4 15.95 -6.74 -7.26
C PRO A 4 14.46 -7.14 -7.40
N GLU A 5 13.73 -7.27 -6.29
CA GLU A 5 12.38 -7.90 -6.32
C GLU A 5 11.23 -7.01 -5.82
N ASP A 6 11.50 -5.79 -5.33
CA ASP A 6 10.44 -4.96 -4.75
C ASP A 6 9.72 -4.02 -5.74
N ASP A 7 10.17 -3.99 -7.01
CA ASP A 7 9.66 -3.07 -8.05
C ASP A 7 8.50 -3.60 -8.91
N HIS A 8 8.17 -4.89 -8.81
CA HIS A 8 7.12 -5.52 -9.65
C HIS A 8 5.74 -5.61 -8.99
N VAL A 9 5.64 -5.42 -7.67
CA VAL A 9 4.40 -5.64 -6.92
C VAL A 9 3.35 -4.55 -7.17
N LEU A 10 3.79 -3.29 -7.26
CA LEU A 10 2.92 -2.14 -7.48
C LEU A 10 3.44 -1.33 -8.67
N SER A 11 2.57 -1.10 -9.63
CA SER A 11 2.86 -0.25 -10.78
C SER A 11 3.19 1.20 -10.34
N ARG A 12 3.96 1.91 -11.16
CA ARG A 12 4.27 3.34 -10.96
C ARG A 12 3.03 4.20 -10.64
N PRO A 13 1.88 4.08 -11.33
CA PRO A 13 0.68 4.84 -10.97
C PRO A 13 0.08 4.45 -9.61
N GLN A 14 0.07 3.16 -9.24
CA GLN A 14 -0.42 2.71 -7.93
C GLN A 14 0.42 3.29 -6.79
N ARG A 15 1.75 3.28 -6.93
CA ARG A 15 2.67 3.87 -5.94
C ARG A 15 2.48 5.37 -5.77
N ARG A 16 2.29 6.09 -6.88
CA ARG A 16 2.05 7.55 -6.83
C ARG A 16 0.75 7.86 -6.09
N LEU A 17 -0.30 7.10 -6.32
CA LEU A 17 -1.58 7.26 -5.62
C LEU A 17 -1.42 6.98 -4.12
N LEU A 18 -0.82 5.86 -3.74
CA LEU A 18 -0.59 5.53 -2.33
C LEU A 18 0.24 6.60 -1.62
N ARG A 19 1.33 7.09 -2.23
CA ARG A 19 2.09 8.21 -1.65
C ARG A 19 1.21 9.43 -1.41
N ARG A 20 0.32 9.77 -2.34
CA ARG A 20 -0.61 10.89 -2.15
C ARG A 20 -1.57 10.66 -0.99
N ILE A 21 -2.12 9.46 -0.87
CA ILE A 21 -3.05 9.07 0.21
C ILE A 21 -2.39 9.20 1.59
N TYR A 22 -1.15 8.73 1.70
CA TYR A 22 -0.44 8.70 2.98
C TYR A 22 0.35 9.99 3.27
N ASN A 23 0.65 10.82 2.28
CA ASN A 23 1.36 12.08 2.49
C ASN A 23 0.51 13.05 3.31
N GLY A 24 0.96 13.34 4.55
CA GLY A 24 0.28 14.24 5.47
C GLY A 24 -0.90 13.61 6.20
N ARG A 25 -1.11 12.29 6.07
CA ARG A 25 -2.20 11.60 6.76
C ARG A 25 -1.87 11.43 8.25
N THR A 26 -2.82 11.77 9.12
CA THR A 26 -2.72 11.62 10.58
C THR A 26 -3.63 10.54 11.14
N VAL A 27 -4.55 10.02 10.31
CA VAL A 27 -5.46 8.92 10.66
C VAL A 27 -5.04 7.66 9.91
N PRO A 28 -4.82 6.51 10.57
CA PRO A 28 -4.42 5.29 9.88
C PRO A 28 -5.54 4.77 8.96
N ILE A 29 -5.15 4.08 7.88
CA ILE A 29 -6.04 3.29 7.03
C ILE A 29 -6.07 1.87 7.57
N MET A 30 -7.27 1.32 7.73
CA MET A 30 -7.46 -0.03 8.27
C MET A 30 -7.69 -1.01 7.13
N VAL A 31 -6.85 -2.03 6.99
CA VAL A 31 -6.98 -3.09 5.98
C VAL A 31 -6.68 -4.43 6.62
N ASP A 32 -7.59 -5.40 6.47
CA ASP A 32 -7.49 -6.74 7.08
C ASP A 32 -7.14 -6.72 8.58
N GLY A 33 -7.66 -5.72 9.31
CA GLY A 33 -7.39 -5.54 10.74
C GLY A 33 -6.04 -4.91 11.08
N ALA A 34 -5.20 -4.59 10.08
CA ALA A 34 -3.96 -3.87 10.26
C ALA A 34 -4.13 -2.37 9.99
N ALA A 35 -3.47 -1.54 10.81
CA ALA A 35 -3.52 -0.08 10.73
C ALA A 35 -2.25 0.46 10.04
N PHE A 36 -2.42 1.22 8.97
CA PHE A 36 -1.32 1.79 8.19
C PHE A 36 -1.39 3.31 8.23
N LEU A 37 -0.33 3.96 8.73
CA LEU A 37 -0.25 5.42 8.75
C LEU A 37 0.66 5.96 7.66
N THR A 38 1.58 5.14 7.17
CA THR A 38 2.62 5.58 6.22
C THR A 38 2.62 4.75 4.95
N PHE A 39 3.03 5.39 3.85
CA PHE A 39 3.24 4.73 2.57
C PHE A 39 4.18 3.53 2.69
N ARG A 40 5.23 3.64 3.50
CA ARG A 40 6.21 2.56 3.68
C ARG A 40 5.58 1.32 4.28
N GLN A 41 4.80 1.47 5.37
CA GLN A 41 4.12 0.34 6.00
C GLN A 41 3.10 -0.31 5.05
N ALA A 42 2.31 0.51 4.36
CA ALA A 42 1.33 0.03 3.40
C ALA A 42 1.97 -0.72 2.21
N SER A 43 3.06 -0.18 1.65
CA SER A 43 3.78 -0.82 0.54
C SER A 43 4.39 -2.16 0.95
N GLN A 44 4.98 -2.22 2.15
CA GLN A 44 5.57 -3.45 2.68
C GLN A 44 4.50 -4.51 2.94
N TYR A 45 3.33 -4.12 3.45
CA TYR A 45 2.19 -5.03 3.60
C TYR A 45 1.73 -5.58 2.24
N LEU A 46 1.53 -4.71 1.25
CA LEU A 46 1.11 -5.13 -0.10
C LEU A 46 2.11 -6.08 -0.77
N GLN A 47 3.41 -5.93 -0.48
CA GLN A 47 4.47 -6.83 -0.95
C GLN A 47 4.40 -8.21 -0.31
N SER A 48 4.04 -8.30 0.97
CA SER A 48 3.88 -9.58 1.67
C SER A 48 2.64 -10.39 1.27
N LEU A 49 1.69 -9.77 0.55
CA LEU A 49 0.44 -10.40 0.16
C LEU A 49 0.53 -11.14 -1.18
N SER A 50 -0.32 -12.16 -1.33
CA SER A 50 -0.62 -12.78 -2.63
C SER A 50 -1.26 -11.77 -3.58
N PRO A 51 -1.21 -12.01 -4.91
CA PRO A 51 -1.79 -11.09 -5.89
C PRO A 51 -3.28 -10.76 -5.64
N GLU A 52 -4.12 -11.75 -5.33
CA GLU A 52 -5.54 -11.50 -5.09
C GLU A 52 -5.77 -10.66 -3.81
N ALA A 53 -5.07 -10.99 -2.72
CA ALA A 53 -5.18 -10.25 -1.46
C ALA A 53 -4.64 -8.83 -1.59
N ARG A 54 -3.57 -8.63 -2.38
CA ARG A 54 -2.99 -7.32 -2.66
C ARG A 54 -3.96 -6.41 -3.38
N ASP A 55 -4.67 -6.90 -4.40
CA ASP A 55 -5.63 -6.09 -5.14
C ASP A 55 -6.80 -5.66 -4.25
N ALA A 56 -7.31 -6.56 -3.40
CA ALA A 56 -8.34 -6.25 -2.41
C ALA A 56 -7.85 -5.21 -1.39
N ALA A 57 -6.65 -5.40 -0.83
CA ALA A 57 -6.03 -4.48 0.11
C ALA A 57 -5.79 -3.10 -0.51
N TYR A 58 -5.28 -3.05 -1.75
CA TYR A 58 -5.06 -1.82 -2.49
C TYR A 58 -6.37 -1.07 -2.76
N ALA A 59 -7.43 -1.78 -3.14
CA ALA A 59 -8.75 -1.19 -3.33
C ALA A 59 -9.29 -0.59 -2.02
N ALA A 60 -9.16 -1.30 -0.89
CA ALA A 60 -9.56 -0.81 0.42
C ALA A 60 -8.78 0.44 0.85
N MET A 61 -7.46 0.47 0.61
CA MET A 61 -6.63 1.66 0.88
C MET A 61 -7.03 2.85 0.02
N LYS A 62 -7.36 2.60 -1.26
CA LYS A 62 -7.81 3.64 -2.18
C LYS A 62 -9.16 4.23 -1.78
N ASP A 63 -10.10 3.40 -1.33
CA ASP A 63 -11.43 3.82 -0.93
C ASP A 63 -11.40 4.71 0.33
N GLN A 64 -10.65 4.29 1.36
CA GLN A 64 -10.45 5.06 2.59
C GLN A 64 -9.49 6.26 2.43
N GLY A 65 -8.71 6.24 1.36
CA GLY A 65 -7.72 7.27 1.03
C GLY A 65 -8.26 8.42 0.18
N ARG A 66 -9.53 8.33 -0.24
CA ARG A 66 -10.24 9.39 -0.95
C ARG A 66 -10.58 10.55 -0.04
#